data_AF-A0A2T7TQ81-F1
#
_entry.id   AF-A0A2T7TQ81-F1
#
_cell.length_a   1.000
_cell.length_b   1.000
_cell.length_c   1.000
_cell.angle_alpha   90.00
_cell.angle_beta   90.00
_cell.angle_gamma   90.00
#
_symmetry.space_group_name_H-M   'P 1'
#
loop_
_entity.id
_entity.type
_entity.pdbx_description
1 polymer ?
#
loop_
_entity_poly.entity_id
_entity_poly.type
_entity_poly.pdbx_seq_one_letter_code
_entity_poly.pdbx_strand_id
1 'polypeptide(L)'
;DDEQLDRYIRTAVQVSGDSPVLIDQYLSKATEVDVDALCDGETVFVAGVMEHIEEAGVHSGDSACSLPPFSLKPETIAELKRQTEAMAFALQVRGLMNVQFAIEEPHSDAPRIYVLEVNPRASRTVPFVAKTIGQPIASIAAKVMAGESLASFGLTDKPYDHIAVKEAVFPFARFPGVDTI
;
A
#
# COMPACT_ATOMS: atom_id res chain seq x y z
N ASP A 1 3.96 -3.23 27.17
CA ASP A 1 3.40 -3.27 28.55
C ASP A 1 2.76 -1.92 28.85
N ASP A 2 2.16 -1.73 30.03
CA ASP A 2 1.47 -0.49 30.39
C ASP A 2 2.42 0.73 30.36
N GLU A 3 3.69 0.54 30.75
CA GLU A 3 4.69 1.62 30.76
C GLU A 3 5.06 2.08 29.33
N GLN A 4 5.26 1.14 28.41
CA GLN A 4 5.47 1.47 26.99
C GLN A 4 4.26 2.17 26.40
N LEU A 5 3.04 1.70 26.71
CA LEU A 5 1.80 2.30 26.21
C LEU A 5 1.67 3.75 26.69
N ASP A 6 1.86 4.00 27.98
CA ASP A 6 1.80 5.35 28.57
C ASP A 6 2.82 6.30 27.92
N ARG A 7 4.05 5.83 27.69
CA ARG A 7 5.09 6.60 27.01
C ARG A 7 4.72 6.92 25.57
N TYR A 8 4.20 5.95 24.83
CA TYR A 8 3.78 6.13 23.44
C TYR A 8 2.61 7.09 23.32
N ILE A 9 1.55 6.94 24.13
CA ILE A 9 0.37 7.80 24.08
C ILE A 9 0.75 9.27 24.33
N ARG A 10 1.62 9.55 25.31
CA ARG A 10 2.08 10.93 25.57
C ARG A 10 2.75 11.59 24.37
N THR A 11 3.49 10.82 23.58
CA THR A 11 4.18 11.31 22.40
C THR A 11 3.24 11.38 21.19
N ALA A 12 2.45 10.33 20.97
CA ALA A 12 1.53 10.22 19.84
C ALA A 12 0.47 11.33 19.84
N VAL A 13 -0.10 11.66 21.01
CA VAL A 13 -1.08 12.74 21.16
C VAL A 13 -0.51 14.12 20.80
N GLN A 14 0.79 14.36 21.03
CA GLN A 14 1.43 15.62 20.62
C GLN A 14 1.52 15.75 19.09
N VAL A 15 1.67 14.62 18.39
CA VAL A 15 1.81 14.57 16.93
C VAL A 15 0.46 14.52 16.23
N SER A 16 -0.55 13.89 16.83
CA SER A 16 -1.88 13.70 16.23
C SER A 16 -2.78 14.94 16.28
N GLY A 17 -2.43 15.95 17.09
CA GLY A 17 -3.24 17.16 17.26
C GLY A 17 -4.64 16.82 17.78
N ASP A 18 -5.68 17.29 17.09
CA ASP A 18 -7.09 17.00 17.43
C ASP A 18 -7.57 15.62 16.93
N SER A 19 -6.76 14.90 16.14
CA SER A 19 -7.13 13.59 15.61
C SER A 19 -6.97 12.49 16.66
N PRO A 20 -7.91 11.53 16.75
CA PRO A 20 -7.81 10.42 17.67
C PRO A 20 -6.64 9.50 17.33
N VAL A 21 -6.05 8.88 18.35
CA VAL A 21 -5.03 7.83 18.19
C VAL A 21 -5.73 6.49 18.08
N LEU A 22 -5.48 5.75 17.00
CA LEU A 22 -5.96 4.38 16.83
C LEU A 22 -5.02 3.42 17.57
N ILE A 23 -5.60 2.53 18.38
CA ILE A 23 -4.90 1.39 19.00
C ILE A 23 -5.52 0.14 18.40
N ASP A 24 -4.69 -0.70 17.78
CA ASP A 24 -5.12 -1.91 17.09
C ASP A 24 -4.38 -3.14 17.60
N GLN A 25 -4.95 -4.32 17.32
CA GLN A 25 -4.32 -5.59 17.62
C GLN A 25 -3.17 -5.85 16.64
N TYR A 26 -2.01 -6.24 17.17
CA TYR A 26 -0.88 -6.64 16.34
C TYR A 26 -1.18 -7.92 15.54
N LEU A 27 -1.04 -7.84 14.22
CA LEU A 27 -1.24 -8.94 13.28
C LEU A 27 0.07 -9.70 13.07
N SER A 28 0.38 -10.64 13.98
CA SER A 28 1.62 -11.44 13.88
C SER A 28 1.61 -12.35 12.66
N LYS A 29 2.74 -12.47 11.95
CA LYS A 29 2.92 -13.38 10.79
C LYS A 29 1.96 -13.10 9.63
N ALA A 30 1.56 -11.85 9.47
CA ALA A 30 0.78 -11.42 8.33
C ALA A 30 1.69 -10.88 7.22
N THR A 31 1.38 -11.22 5.97
CA THR A 31 2.03 -10.60 4.80
C THR A 31 1.40 -9.23 4.56
N GLU A 32 2.22 -8.18 4.49
CA GLU A 32 1.75 -6.84 4.14
C GLU A 32 1.70 -6.67 2.62
N VAL A 33 0.67 -5.97 2.14
CA VAL A 33 0.46 -5.71 0.71
C VAL A 33 0.06 -4.26 0.49
N ASP A 34 0.77 -3.59 -0.41
CA ASP A 34 0.41 -2.27 -0.94
C ASP A 34 -0.32 -2.42 -2.28
N VAL A 35 -1.40 -1.67 -2.47
CA VAL A 35 -2.12 -1.60 -3.74
C VAL A 35 -2.25 -0.14 -4.18
N ASP A 36 -1.63 0.21 -5.31
CA ASP A 36 -1.80 1.53 -5.94
C ASP A 36 -2.87 1.46 -7.03
N ALA A 37 -3.80 2.40 -7.02
CA ALA A 37 -4.91 2.47 -7.98
C ALA A 37 -5.22 3.90 -8.44
N LEU A 38 -5.81 4.00 -9.63
CA LEU A 38 -6.39 5.21 -10.19
C LEU A 38 -7.92 5.08 -10.22
N CYS A 39 -8.64 6.15 -9.89
CA CYS A 39 -10.10 6.20 -9.97
C CYS A 39 -10.54 7.51 -10.64
N ASP A 40 -11.47 7.46 -11.59
CA ASP A 40 -12.16 8.63 -12.15
C ASP A 40 -13.59 8.82 -11.62
N GLY A 41 -13.95 8.08 -10.56
CA GLY A 41 -15.28 8.09 -9.96
C GLY A 41 -16.29 7.16 -10.65
N GLU A 42 -15.97 6.62 -11.83
CA GLU A 42 -16.81 5.65 -12.55
C GLU A 42 -16.09 4.31 -12.74
N THR A 43 -14.78 4.35 -12.94
CA THR A 43 -13.92 3.20 -13.15
C THR A 43 -12.68 3.27 -12.26
N VAL A 44 -12.15 2.10 -11.92
CA VAL A 44 -10.91 1.96 -11.15
C VAL A 44 -9.91 1.14 -11.96
N PHE A 45 -8.68 1.62 -12.03
CA PHE A 45 -7.54 0.89 -12.58
C PHE A 45 -6.55 0.58 -11.45
N VAL A 46 -6.43 -0.68 -11.07
CA VAL A 46 -5.39 -1.12 -10.12
C VAL A 46 -4.06 -1.19 -10.85
N ALA A 47 -3.17 -0.25 -10.55
CA ALA A 47 -1.89 -0.07 -11.21
C ALA A 47 -0.82 -1.07 -10.74
N GLY A 48 -0.89 -1.51 -9.49
CA GLY A 48 0.05 -2.49 -8.96
C GLY A 48 -0.40 -3.06 -7.62
N VAL A 49 -0.15 -4.35 -7.43
CA VAL A 49 -0.28 -5.05 -6.15
C VAL A 49 1.13 -5.47 -5.75
N MET A 50 1.62 -4.94 -4.65
CA MET A 50 3.01 -5.10 -4.20
C MET A 50 3.02 -5.92 -2.92
N GLU A 51 3.65 -7.09 -2.96
CA GLU A 51 3.83 -7.94 -1.78
C GLU A 51 5.11 -7.56 -1.06
N HIS A 52 5.02 -7.28 0.24
CA HIS A 52 6.20 -6.99 1.06
C HIS A 52 6.98 -8.28 1.35
N ILE A 53 8.30 -8.14 1.51
CA ILE A 53 9.18 -9.25 1.90
C ILE A 53 9.15 -9.45 3.42
N GLU A 54 9.20 -8.35 4.17
CA GLU A 54 9.01 -8.34 5.63
C GLU A 54 7.53 -8.54 5.99
N GLU A 55 7.29 -9.11 7.18
CA GLU A 55 5.94 -9.27 7.74
C GLU A 55 5.38 -7.91 8.21
N ALA A 56 4.05 -7.84 8.30
CA ALA A 56 3.35 -6.69 8.86
C ALA A 56 3.88 -6.36 10.26
N GLY A 57 4.25 -5.09 10.46
CA GLY A 57 4.95 -4.61 11.64
C GLY A 57 6.27 -3.90 11.31
N VAL A 58 6.86 -4.18 10.16
CA VAL A 58 7.88 -3.33 9.54
C VAL A 58 7.19 -2.33 8.62
N HIS A 59 7.43 -1.04 8.83
CA HIS A 59 6.74 0.01 8.08
C HIS A 59 7.03 -0.10 6.57
N SER A 60 6.01 0.00 5.71
CA SER A 60 6.10 -0.13 4.24
C SER A 60 7.24 0.64 3.55
N GLY A 61 7.57 1.82 4.08
CA GLY A 61 8.71 2.64 3.61
C GLY A 61 10.07 1.97 3.79
N ASP A 62 10.21 1.14 4.81
CA ASP A 62 11.43 0.45 5.25
C ASP A 62 11.46 -1.00 4.78
N SER A 63 10.32 -1.58 4.39
CA SER A 63 10.21 -2.93 3.82
C SER A 63 10.69 -3.00 2.37
N ALA A 64 11.27 -4.13 1.97
CA ALA A 64 11.39 -4.50 0.58
C ALA A 64 10.03 -4.98 0.04
N CYS A 65 9.80 -4.85 -1.27
CA CYS A 65 8.57 -5.37 -1.88
C CYS A 65 8.76 -5.80 -3.34
N SER A 66 7.89 -6.71 -3.78
CA SER A 66 7.88 -7.28 -5.13
C SER A 66 6.62 -6.89 -5.89
N LEU A 67 6.79 -6.53 -7.17
CA LEU A 67 5.71 -6.34 -8.14
C LEU A 67 6.09 -7.12 -9.41
N PRO A 68 5.31 -8.15 -9.80
CA PRO A 68 4.08 -8.67 -9.17
C PRO A 68 4.33 -9.35 -7.81
N PRO A 69 3.28 -9.67 -7.02
CA PRO A 69 3.40 -10.53 -5.84
C PRO A 69 4.09 -11.85 -6.19
N PHE A 70 4.95 -12.35 -5.31
CA PHE A 70 5.79 -13.52 -5.58
C PHE A 70 5.25 -14.80 -4.94
N SER A 71 4.41 -14.70 -3.90
CA SER A 71 3.90 -15.85 -3.15
C SER A 71 2.38 -15.92 -3.04
N LEU A 72 1.68 -14.80 -3.26
CA LEU A 72 0.22 -14.73 -3.13
C LEU A 72 -0.50 -15.54 -4.23
N LYS A 73 -1.56 -16.23 -3.81
CA LYS A 73 -2.44 -16.96 -4.73
C LYS A 73 -3.18 -15.97 -5.66
N PRO A 74 -3.45 -16.32 -6.94
CA PRO A 74 -4.18 -15.47 -7.86
C PRO A 74 -5.55 -15.01 -7.34
N GLU A 75 -6.25 -15.87 -6.59
CA GLU A 75 -7.55 -15.58 -6.00
C GLU A 75 -7.45 -14.50 -4.93
N THR A 76 -6.40 -14.54 -4.11
CA THR A 76 -6.11 -13.51 -3.10
C THR A 76 -5.83 -12.16 -3.78
N ILE A 77 -5.02 -12.14 -4.85
CA ILE A 77 -4.72 -10.93 -5.61
C ILE A 77 -6.01 -10.34 -6.23
N ALA A 78 -6.88 -11.19 -6.76
CA ALA A 78 -8.18 -10.75 -7.30
C ALA A 78 -9.08 -10.13 -6.22
N GLU A 79 -9.09 -10.70 -5.02
CA GLU A 79 -9.87 -10.17 -3.90
C GLU A 79 -9.32 -8.81 -3.41
N LEU A 80 -8.00 -8.65 -3.33
CA LEU A 80 -7.36 -7.36 -3.00
C LEU A 80 -7.72 -6.27 -4.02
N LYS A 81 -7.71 -6.61 -5.32
CA LYS A 81 -8.14 -5.70 -6.39
C LYS A 81 -9.62 -5.30 -6.23
N ARG A 82 -10.50 -6.27 -5.96
CA ARG A 82 -11.93 -6.03 -5.73
C ARG A 82 -12.20 -5.13 -4.51
N GLN A 83 -11.51 -5.37 -3.39
CA GLN A 83 -11.64 -4.54 -2.19
C GLN A 83 -11.11 -3.12 -2.42
N THR A 84 -9.99 -2.99 -3.14
CA THR A 84 -9.42 -1.69 -3.53
C THR A 84 -10.42 -0.87 -4.37
N GLU A 85 -11.05 -1.50 -5.36
CA GLU A 85 -12.09 -0.86 -6.17
C GLU A 85 -13.30 -0.43 -5.33
N ALA A 86 -13.80 -1.31 -4.46
CA ALA A 86 -14.91 -0.98 -3.57
C ALA A 86 -14.59 0.21 -2.65
N MET A 87 -13.37 0.27 -2.09
CA MET A 87 -12.92 1.39 -1.26
C MET A 87 -12.76 2.68 -2.06
N ALA A 88 -12.25 2.62 -3.28
CA ALA A 88 -12.11 3.79 -4.14
C ALA A 88 -13.46 4.46 -4.42
N PHE A 89 -14.52 3.67 -4.66
CA PHE A 89 -15.87 4.20 -4.81
C PHE A 89 -16.46 4.71 -3.49
N ALA A 90 -16.32 3.94 -2.41
CA ALA A 90 -16.86 4.32 -1.09
C ALA A 90 -16.25 5.63 -0.56
N LEU A 91 -14.97 5.86 -0.83
CA LEU A 91 -14.23 7.07 -0.44
C LEU A 91 -14.28 8.18 -1.50
N GLN A 92 -15.03 7.98 -2.59
CA GLN A 92 -15.26 8.96 -3.66
C GLN A 92 -13.95 9.50 -4.28
N VAL A 93 -12.97 8.61 -4.49
CA VAL A 93 -11.66 8.98 -5.01
C VAL A 93 -11.78 9.54 -6.42
N ARG A 94 -11.01 10.60 -6.69
CA ARG A 94 -10.65 11.03 -8.05
C ARG A 94 -9.14 11.25 -8.12
N GLY A 95 -8.44 10.48 -8.95
CA GLY A 95 -6.99 10.46 -9.02
C GLY A 95 -6.39 9.20 -8.40
N LEU A 96 -5.31 9.35 -7.63
CA LEU A 96 -4.58 8.24 -7.01
C LEU A 96 -5.13 7.85 -5.65
N MET A 97 -5.08 6.56 -5.37
CA MET A 97 -5.27 5.97 -4.04
C MET A 97 -4.22 4.87 -3.83
N ASN A 98 -3.75 4.76 -2.58
CA ASN A 98 -3.00 3.62 -2.09
C ASN A 98 -3.80 2.94 -0.98
N VAL A 99 -3.83 1.62 -0.97
CA VAL A 99 -4.45 0.80 0.08
C VAL A 99 -3.40 -0.15 0.63
N GLN A 100 -3.31 -0.24 1.96
CA GLN A 100 -2.48 -1.21 2.66
C GLN A 100 -3.33 -2.30 3.28
N PHE A 101 -2.93 -3.55 3.06
CA PHE A 101 -3.57 -4.74 3.61
C PHE A 101 -2.57 -5.55 4.42
N ALA A 102 -3.09 -6.32 5.38
CA ALA A 102 -2.37 -7.41 6.02
C ALA A 102 -3.11 -8.73 5.77
N ILE A 103 -2.37 -9.77 5.40
CA ILE A 103 -2.93 -11.08 5.06
C ILE A 103 -2.40 -12.11 6.04
N GLU A 104 -3.26 -12.57 6.93
CA GLU A 104 -2.96 -13.61 7.90
C GLU A 104 -3.18 -14.99 7.26
N GLU A 105 -2.23 -15.91 7.50
CA GLU A 105 -2.20 -17.24 6.88
C GLU A 105 -2.34 -17.17 5.33
N PRO A 106 -1.46 -16.43 4.63
CA PRO A 106 -1.62 -16.09 3.20
C PRO A 106 -1.66 -17.30 2.25
N HIS A 107 -1.16 -18.45 2.71
CA HIS A 107 -1.12 -19.70 1.94
C HIS A 107 -2.21 -20.71 2.32
N SER A 108 -3.04 -20.40 3.32
CA SER A 108 -4.19 -21.24 3.68
C SER A 108 -5.24 -21.26 2.57
N ASP A 109 -6.22 -22.17 2.68
CA ASP A 109 -7.34 -22.23 1.73
C ASP A 109 -8.28 -21.02 1.86
N ALA A 110 -8.25 -20.34 3.00
CA ALA A 110 -9.08 -19.18 3.31
C ALA A 110 -8.27 -18.12 4.07
N PRO A 111 -7.36 -17.39 3.40
CA PRO A 111 -6.55 -16.36 4.05
C PRO A 111 -7.43 -15.23 4.59
N ARG A 112 -7.09 -14.69 5.76
CA ARG A 112 -7.81 -13.55 6.34
C ARG A 112 -7.16 -12.25 5.90
N ILE A 113 -7.90 -11.44 5.15
CA ILE A 113 -7.46 -10.14 4.66
C ILE A 113 -7.99 -9.05 5.59
N TYR A 114 -7.09 -8.27 6.15
CA TYR A 114 -7.37 -7.08 6.95
C TYR A 114 -6.98 -5.82 6.16
N VAL A 115 -7.79 -4.78 6.25
CA VAL A 115 -7.44 -3.45 5.72
C VAL A 115 -6.72 -2.69 6.83
N LEU A 116 -5.50 -2.21 6.56
CA LEU A 116 -4.72 -1.44 7.53
C LEU A 116 -5.05 0.05 7.42
N GLU A 117 -4.83 0.62 6.23
CA GLU A 117 -5.13 2.02 5.97
C GLU A 117 -5.39 2.27 4.48
N VAL A 118 -5.98 3.44 4.22
CA VAL A 118 -6.22 3.92 2.88
C VAL A 118 -5.74 5.37 2.75
N ASN A 119 -4.88 5.62 1.77
CA ASN A 119 -4.33 6.92 1.45
C ASN A 119 -4.96 7.43 0.14
N PRO A 120 -5.98 8.30 0.16
CA PRO A 120 -6.64 8.84 -1.04
C PRO A 120 -5.79 9.94 -1.71
N ARG A 121 -4.53 9.62 -1.99
CA ARG A 121 -3.51 10.49 -2.57
C ARG A 121 -2.41 9.65 -3.19
N ALA A 122 -1.46 10.32 -3.86
CA ALA A 122 -0.21 9.67 -4.26
C ALA A 122 0.58 9.17 -3.03
N SER A 123 1.11 7.96 -3.14
CA SER A 123 2.01 7.31 -2.19
C SER A 123 3.46 7.37 -2.67
N ARG A 124 4.40 6.91 -1.83
CA ARG A 124 5.82 6.79 -2.21
C ARG A 124 6.10 5.66 -3.20
N THR A 125 5.18 4.70 -3.35
CA THR A 125 5.30 3.55 -4.26
C THR A 125 4.92 3.92 -5.70
N VAL A 126 4.14 4.99 -5.91
CA VAL A 126 3.69 5.43 -7.24
C VAL A 126 4.82 5.55 -8.27
N PRO A 127 5.99 6.17 -7.99
CA PRO A 127 7.09 6.21 -8.95
C PRO A 127 7.68 4.83 -9.27
N PHE A 128 7.74 3.92 -8.29
CA PHE A 128 8.18 2.55 -8.49
C PHE A 128 7.19 1.80 -9.39
N VAL A 129 5.89 1.82 -9.06
CA VAL A 129 4.83 1.20 -9.87
C VAL A 129 4.83 1.74 -11.30
N ALA A 130 4.90 3.06 -11.47
CA ALA A 130 4.95 3.70 -12.79
C ALA A 130 6.12 3.21 -13.66
N LYS A 131 7.29 2.98 -13.04
CA LYS A 131 8.48 2.47 -13.72
C LYS A 131 8.34 0.99 -14.08
N THR A 132 7.77 0.19 -13.19
CA THR A 132 7.55 -1.25 -13.40
C THR A 132 6.54 -1.49 -14.54
N ILE A 133 5.40 -0.79 -14.53
CA ILE A 133 4.36 -1.02 -15.54
C ILE A 133 4.56 -0.22 -16.83
N GLY A 134 5.52 0.71 -16.85
CA GLY A 134 5.83 1.56 -17.99
C GLY A 134 4.73 2.58 -18.33
N GLN A 135 3.91 2.99 -17.36
CA GLN A 135 2.80 3.92 -17.56
C GLN A 135 2.92 5.14 -16.62
N PRO A 136 2.65 6.37 -17.10
CA PRO A 136 2.82 7.58 -16.30
C PRO A 136 1.62 7.84 -15.37
N ILE A 137 1.33 6.92 -14.45
CA ILE A 137 0.11 6.93 -13.63
C ILE A 137 -0.09 8.22 -12.83
N ALA A 138 0.98 8.88 -12.38
CA ALA A 138 0.87 10.18 -11.70
C ALA A 138 0.39 11.31 -12.62
N SER A 139 0.84 11.32 -13.89
CA SER A 139 0.39 12.28 -14.89
C SER A 139 -1.07 12.02 -15.28
N ILE A 140 -1.43 10.74 -15.42
CA ILE A 140 -2.81 10.32 -15.68
C ILE A 140 -3.72 10.74 -14.53
N ALA A 141 -3.32 10.51 -13.28
CA ALA A 141 -4.07 10.93 -12.10
C ALA A 141 -4.36 12.43 -12.09
N ALA A 142 -3.36 13.26 -12.43
CA ALA A 142 -3.52 14.70 -12.50
C ALA A 142 -4.57 15.13 -13.54
N LYS A 143 -4.59 14.46 -14.70
CA LYS A 143 -5.59 14.71 -15.75
C LYS A 143 -6.98 14.21 -15.35
N VAL A 144 -7.06 13.08 -14.65
CA VAL A 144 -8.32 12.58 -14.08
C VAL A 144 -8.91 13.55 -13.06
N MET A 145 -8.07 14.10 -12.17
CA MET A 145 -8.48 15.16 -11.25
C MET A 145 -8.94 16.44 -11.98
N ALA A 146 -8.46 16.67 -13.21
CA ALA A 146 -8.91 17.76 -14.08
C ALA A 146 -10.15 17.42 -14.93
N GLY A 147 -10.71 16.21 -14.81
CA GLY A 147 -11.95 15.80 -15.46
C GLY A 147 -11.81 14.87 -16.67
N GLU A 148 -10.60 14.41 -17.01
CA GLU A 148 -10.45 13.34 -18.02
C GLU A 148 -10.90 11.98 -17.45
N SER A 149 -11.49 11.12 -18.30
CA SER A 149 -11.85 9.76 -17.91
C SER A 149 -10.67 8.80 -18.05
N LEU A 150 -10.59 7.75 -17.23
CA LEU A 150 -9.53 6.73 -17.33
C LEU A 150 -9.56 6.01 -18.69
N ALA A 151 -10.74 5.84 -19.26
CA ALA A 151 -10.93 5.24 -20.59
C ALA A 151 -10.16 5.98 -21.71
N SER A 152 -9.85 7.27 -21.55
CA SER A 152 -9.11 8.05 -22.57
C SER A 152 -7.63 7.64 -22.68
N PHE A 153 -7.08 6.98 -21.66
CA PHE A 153 -5.65 6.67 -21.58
C PHE A 153 -5.28 5.27 -22.08
N GLY A 154 -6.27 4.42 -22.41
CA GLY A 154 -6.01 3.07 -22.89
C GLY A 154 -5.25 2.21 -21.88
N LEU A 155 -5.52 2.39 -20.59
CA LEU A 155 -4.91 1.60 -19.52
C LEU A 155 -5.29 0.12 -19.67
N THR A 156 -4.31 -0.75 -19.60
CA THR A 156 -4.50 -2.20 -19.70
C THR A 156 -3.66 -2.90 -18.64
N ASP A 157 -4.27 -3.85 -17.93
CA ASP A 157 -3.55 -4.80 -17.07
C ASP A 157 -2.80 -5.79 -17.99
N LYS A 158 -1.47 -5.66 -18.06
CA LYS A 158 -0.62 -6.53 -18.89
C LYS A 158 0.27 -7.37 -17.98
N PRO A 159 0.43 -8.68 -18.26
CA PRO A 159 1.40 -9.49 -17.54
C PRO A 159 2.81 -8.95 -17.79
N TYR A 160 3.61 -8.91 -16.73
CA TYR A 160 5.00 -8.47 -16.78
C TYR A 160 5.90 -9.62 -17.26
N ASP A 161 6.92 -9.30 -18.06
CA ASP A 161 7.98 -10.22 -18.46
C ASP A 161 9.17 -10.23 -17.48
N HIS A 162 9.06 -9.45 -16.40
CA HIS A 162 10.08 -9.26 -15.39
C HIS A 162 9.45 -9.17 -13.99
N ILE A 163 10.31 -9.23 -12.98
CA ILE A 163 9.97 -8.95 -11.58
C ILE A 163 10.71 -7.69 -11.18
N ALA A 164 9.99 -6.70 -10.66
CA ALA A 164 10.58 -5.51 -10.06
C ALA A 164 10.58 -5.66 -8.54
N VAL A 165 11.72 -5.35 -7.91
CA VAL A 165 11.87 -5.37 -6.45
C VAL A 165 12.35 -4.01 -5.98
N LYS A 166 11.69 -3.45 -4.96
CA LYS A 166 12.13 -2.25 -4.25
C LYS A 166 12.82 -2.69 -2.95
N GLU A 167 13.86 -1.96 -2.57
CA GLU A 167 14.57 -2.13 -1.30
C GLU A 167 14.79 -0.74 -0.65
N ALA A 168 14.78 -0.69 0.67
CA ALA A 168 15.09 0.49 1.47
C ALA A 168 16.60 0.64 1.70
N VAL A 169 17.06 1.88 1.84
CA VAL A 169 18.46 2.17 2.16
C VAL A 169 18.50 2.96 3.47
N PHE A 170 19.11 2.35 4.49
CA PHE A 170 19.12 2.90 5.84
C PHE A 170 20.36 3.75 6.13
N PRO A 171 20.22 4.90 6.83
CA PRO A 171 21.33 5.78 7.14
C PRO A 171 22.05 5.45 8.46
N PHE A 172 21.98 4.20 8.95
CA PHE A 172 22.50 3.81 10.28
C PHE A 172 23.97 4.22 10.52
N ALA A 173 24.81 4.12 9.51
CA ALA A 173 26.22 4.54 9.60
C ALA A 173 26.44 6.01 9.95
N ARG A 174 25.41 6.87 9.81
CA ARG A 174 25.46 8.30 10.13
C ARG A 174 25.03 8.63 11.56
N PHE A 175 24.44 7.67 12.29
CA PHE A 175 23.84 7.88 13.60
C PHE A 175 24.37 6.86 14.62
N PRO A 176 25.61 7.00 15.12
CA PRO A 176 26.17 6.06 16.08
C PRO A 176 25.37 6.05 17.39
N GLY A 177 25.11 4.86 17.94
CA GLY A 177 24.40 4.66 19.21
C GLY A 177 22.88 4.52 19.10
N VAL A 178 22.32 4.57 17.88
CA VAL A 178 20.92 4.16 17.65
C VAL A 178 20.81 2.63 17.59
N ASP A 179 19.66 2.11 17.96
CA ASP A 179 19.35 0.70 17.75
C ASP A 179 19.11 0.44 16.27
N THR A 180 19.70 -0.63 15.74
CA THR A 180 19.62 -1.02 14.33
C THR A 180 19.05 -2.42 14.15
N ILE A 181 18.51 -3.01 15.23
CA ILE A 181 17.99 -4.39 15.27
C ILE A 181 16.63 -4.38 15.97
#